data_AF-A0A812P9L6-F1
#
_entry.id   AF-A0A812P9L6-F1
#
_cell.length_a   1.000
_cell.length_b   1.000
_cell.length_c   1.000
_cell.angle_alpha   90.00
_cell.angle_beta   90.00
_cell.angle_gamma   90.00
#
_symmetry.space_group_name_H-M   'P 1'
#
loop_
_entity.id
_entity.type
_entity.pdbx_description
1 polymer ?
#
loop_
_entity_poly.entity_id
_entity_poly.type
_entity_poly.pdbx_seq_one_letter_code
_entity_poly.pdbx_strand_id
1 'polypeptide(L)' 'MFRESLLLARPGNAMAALKTDGTVVAWGQKTFGGDCSERQAELVGVYDVFAADAAFAALKEDGTVVAWGHAEYGG' A
#
# COMPACT_ATOMS: atom_id res chain seq x y z
N MET A 1 -19.74 5.34 -7.87
CA MET A 1 -18.61 5.24 -8.83
C MET A 1 -17.42 4.79 -8.00
N PHE A 2 -17.05 3.51 -8.07
CA PHE A 2 -16.04 2.92 -7.20
C PHE A 2 -14.66 3.18 -7.81
N ARG A 3 -13.75 3.82 -7.07
CA ARG A 3 -12.34 3.89 -7.44
C ARG A 3 -11.65 2.73 -6.71
N GLU A 4 -11.57 1.59 -7.38
CA GLU A 4 -10.78 0.45 -6.92
C GLU A 4 -9.40 0.54 -7.59
N SER A 5 -8.41 1.07 -6.87
CA SER A 5 -7.02 1.06 -7.34
C SER A 5 -6.37 -0.23 -6.84
N LEU A 6 -6.22 -1.24 -7.72
CA LEU A 6 -5.46 -2.46 -7.44
C LEU A 6 -4.02 -2.30 -7.95
N LEU A 7 -3.04 -2.52 -7.09
CA LEU A 7 -1.62 -2.39 -7.42
C LEU A 7 -0.86 -3.65 -7.04
N LEU A 8 0.13 -3.98 -7.86
CA LEU A 8 0.98 -5.16 -7.72
C LEU A 8 2.45 -4.74 -7.59
N ALA A 9 3.15 -5.35 -6.63
CA ALA A 9 4.60 -5.27 -6.47
C ALA A 9 5.26 -6.53 -7.07
N ARG A 10 6.27 -6.34 -7.92
CA ARG A 10 7.03 -7.39 -8.64
C ARG A 10 8.49 -7.38 -8.19
N PRO A 11 9.14 -8.51 -7.85
CA PRO A 11 8.80 -9.92 -8.14
C PRO A 11 8.06 -10.63 -6.99
N GLY A 12 7.47 -9.87 -6.06
CA GLY A 12 7.12 -10.37 -4.74
C GLY A 12 5.75 -11.01 -4.55
N ASN A 13 4.90 -11.12 -5.57
CA ASN A 13 3.51 -11.57 -5.39
C ASN A 13 2.79 -10.84 -4.22
N ALA A 14 3.09 -9.56 -4.02
CA ALA A 14 2.41 -8.70 -3.06
C ALA A 14 1.47 -7.77 -3.81
N MET A 15 0.29 -7.54 -3.26
CA MET A 15 -0.73 -6.69 -3.83
C MET A 15 -1.30 -5.77 -2.76
N ALA A 16 -1.72 -4.59 -3.18
CA ALA A 16 -2.42 -3.63 -2.34
C ALA A 16 -3.65 -3.10 -3.07
N ALA A 17 -4.73 -2.87 -2.32
CA ALA A 17 -5.93 -2.22 -2.81
C ALA A 17 -6.32 -1.06 -1.90
N LEU A 18 -6.69 0.05 -2.53
CA LEU A 18 -7.35 1.17 -1.89
C LEU A 18 -8.87 0.94 -1.90
N LYS A 19 -9.48 0.97 -0.72
CA LYS A 19 -10.92 0.91 -0.55
C LYS A 19 -11.54 2.30 -0.62
N THR A 20 -12.83 2.35 -0.95
CA THR A 20 -13.60 3.60 -1.02
C THR A 20 -13.80 4.29 0.32
N ASP A 21 -13.56 3.60 1.42
CA ASP A 21 -13.54 4.17 2.78
C ASP A 21 -12.22 4.89 3.11
N GLY A 22 -11.28 4.97 2.15
CA GLY A 22 -9.97 5.59 2.32
C GLY A 22 -8.98 4.70 3.07
N THR A 23 -9.27 3.40 3.25
CA THR A 23 -8.34 2.44 3.86
C THR A 23 -7.63 1.58 2.84
N VAL A 24 -6.42 1.13 3.16
CA VAL A 24 -5.65 0.21 2.30
C VAL A 24 -5.67 -1.19 2.89
N VAL A 25 -5.74 -2.19 2.02
CA VAL A 25 -5.50 -3.60 2.37
C VAL A 25 -4.40 -4.13 1.48
N ALA A 26 -3.42 -4.80 2.08
CA ALA A 26 -2.38 -5.53 1.37
C ALA A 26 -2.47 -7.03 1.65
N TRP A 27 -2.09 -7.84 0.64
CA TRP A 27 -2.04 -9.29 0.75
C TRP A 27 -0.94 -9.88 -0.14
N GLY A 28 -0.53 -11.11 0.16
CA GLY A 28 0.55 -11.79 -0.54
C GLY A 28 1.81 -11.91 0.33
N GLN A 29 2.99 -11.82 -0.29
CA GLN A 29 4.24 -12.05 0.44
C GLN A 29 4.59 -10.88 1.39
N LYS A 30 4.68 -11.17 2.68
CA LYS A 30 4.94 -10.18 3.74
C LYS A 30 6.21 -9.36 3.51
N THR A 31 7.29 -10.01 3.08
CA THR A 31 8.60 -9.37 2.85
C THR A 31 8.58 -8.32 1.75
N PHE A 32 7.54 -8.29 0.92
CA PHE A 32 7.37 -7.35 -0.19
C PHE A 32 6.17 -6.41 0.00
N GLY A 33 5.72 -6.24 1.24
CA GLY A 33 4.61 -5.34 1.56
C GLY A 33 3.23 -5.97 1.39
N GLY A 34 3.14 -7.30 1.25
CA GLY A 34 1.88 -8.05 1.26
C GLY A 34 1.24 -8.15 2.65
N ASP A 35 1.83 -7.52 3.66
CA ASP A 35 1.24 -7.35 4.99
C ASP A 35 1.48 -5.91 5.43
N CYS A 36 0.39 -5.16 5.60
CA CYS A 36 0.41 -3.78 6.09
C CYS A 36 -0.18 -3.65 7.50
N SER A 37 -0.37 -4.76 8.23
CA SER A 37 -1.02 -4.78 9.55
C SER A 37 -0.32 -3.88 10.58
N GLU A 38 1.02 -3.79 10.55
CA GLU A 38 1.80 -2.91 11.43
C GLU A 38 1.52 -1.42 11.21
N ARG A 39 1.13 -1.03 10.00
CA ARG A 39 0.86 0.36 9.60
C ARG A 39 -0.62 0.59 9.25
N GLN A 40 -1.50 -0.35 9.58
CA GLN A 40 -2.92 -0.29 9.24
C GLN A 40 -3.61 0.94 9.86
N ALA A 41 -3.15 1.38 11.03
CA ALA A 41 -3.63 2.58 11.71
C ALA A 41 -3.25 3.88 10.98
N GLU A 42 -2.17 3.86 10.19
CA GLU A 42 -1.68 5.00 9.41
C GLU A 42 -2.29 5.05 8.00
N LEU A 43 -2.72 3.90 7.47
CA LEU A 43 -3.35 3.73 6.16
C LEU A 43 -4.85 4.04 6.18
N VAL A 44 -5.18 5.24 6.68
CA VAL A 44 -6.54 5.80 6.74
C VAL A 44 -6.56 7.18 6.08
N GLY A 45 -7.66 7.51 5.39
CA GLY A 45 -7.73 8.75 4.62
C GLY A 45 -6.73 8.77 3.44
N VAL A 46 -6.54 7.62 2.80
CA VAL A 46 -5.64 7.46 1.66
C VAL A 46 -6.34 7.93 0.38
N TYR A 47 -5.69 8.86 -0.31
CA TYR A 47 -6.14 9.40 -1.60
C TYR A 47 -5.71 8.52 -2.77
N ASP A 48 -4.48 8.01 -2.72
CA ASP A 48 -3.95 7.11 -3.75
C ASP A 48 -2.86 6.20 -3.20
N VAL A 49 -2.61 5.10 -3.91
CA VAL A 49 -1.53 4.16 -3.59
C VAL A 49 -0.64 4.01 -4.82
N PHE A 50 0.64 3.75 -4.59
CA PHE A 50 1.64 3.48 -5.61
C PHE A 50 2.40 2.21 -5.24
N ALA A 51 2.74 1.41 -6.25
CA ALA A 51 3.57 0.22 -6.08
C ALA A 51 4.95 0.46 -6.69
N ALA A 52 5.98 0.00 -5.98
CA ALA A 52 7.34 -0.22 -6.45
C ALA A 52 7.60 -1.73 -6.56
N ASP A 53 8.83 -2.15 -6.88
CA ASP A 53 9.16 -3.57 -7.06
C ASP A 53 8.80 -4.42 -5.81
N ALA A 54 9.22 -3.96 -4.63
CA ALA A 54 9.08 -4.72 -3.38
C ALA A 54 8.51 -3.86 -2.23
N ALA A 55 7.91 -2.73 -2.56
CA ALA A 55 7.35 -1.78 -1.60
C ALA A 55 6.13 -1.06 -2.19
N PHE A 56 5.38 -0.40 -1.33
CA PHE A 56 4.23 0.43 -1.68
C PHE A 56 4.30 1.76 -0.92
N ALA A 57 3.65 2.77 -1.49
CA ALA A 57 3.48 4.07 -0.87
C ALA A 57 2.03 4.53 -0.98
N ALA A 58 1.46 5.01 0.13
CA ALA A 58 0.13 5.59 0.19
C ALA A 58 0.24 7.10 0.38
N LEU A 59 -0.40 7.85 -0.51
CA LEU A 59 -0.57 9.29 -0.39
C LEU A 59 -1.88 9.56 0.34
N LYS A 60 -1.81 10.23 1.48
CA LYS A 60 -2.97 10.61 2.28
C LYS A 60 -3.55 11.95 1.83
N GLU A 61 -4.82 12.18 2.16
CA GLU A 61 -5.53 13.44 1.86
C GLU A 61 -4.90 14.66 2.54
N ASP A 62 -4.20 14.45 3.66
CA ASP A 62 -3.43 15.49 4.37
C ASP A 62 -2.08 15.81 3.71
N GLY A 63 -1.73 15.15 2.60
CA GLY A 63 -0.47 15.31 1.88
C GLY A 63 0.70 14.52 2.45
N THR A 64 0.50 13.74 3.52
CA THR A 64 1.53 12.84 4.06
C THR A 64 1.64 11.55 3.25
N VAL A 65 2.82 10.93 3.29
CA VAL A 65 3.08 9.67 2.58
C VAL A 65 3.48 8.60 3.59
N VAL A 66 2.82 7.44 3.50
CA VAL A 66 3.15 6.25 4.30
C VAL A 66 3.69 5.18 3.36
N ALA A 67 4.90 4.72 3.61
CA ALA A 67 5.52 3.65 2.82
C ALA A 67 5.63 2.36 3.64
N TRP A 68 5.54 1.22 2.94
CA TRP A 68 5.69 -0.10 3.55
C TRP A 68 6.22 -1.13 2.56
N GLY A 69 6.80 -2.21 3.09
CA GLY A 69 7.38 -3.30 2.31
C GLY A 69 8.87 -3.43 2.58
N HIS A 70 9.64 -3.84 1.58
CA HIS A 70 11.06 -4.08 1.73
C HIS A 70 11.84 -2.76 1.83
N ALA A 71 12.62 -2.58 2.89
CA ALA A 71 13.35 -1.33 3.16
C ALA A 71 14.28 -0.90 2.01
N GLU A 72 14.97 -1.85 1.36
CA GLU A 72 15.87 -1.57 0.22
C GLU A 72 15.13 -1.08 -1.05
N TYR A 73 13.81 -1.22 -1.11
CA TYR A 73 12.98 -0.81 -2.25
C TYR A 73 12.01 0.32 -1.89
N GLY A 74 12.22 0.99 -0.74
CA GLY A 74 11.46 2.16 -0.31
C GLY A 74 10.31 1.89 0.69
N GLY A 75 10.31 0.74 1.38
CA GLY A 75 9.34 0.39 2.42
C GLY A 75 9.74 0.75 3.86
#